data_AF-A0A6I2IT37-F1
#
_entry.id   AF-A0A6I2IT37-F1
#
_cell.length_a   1.000
_cell.length_b   1.000
_cell.length_c   1.000
_cell.angle_alpha   90.00
_cell.angle_beta   90.00
_cell.angle_gamma   90.00
#
_symmetry.space_group_name_H-M   'P 1'
#
loop_
_entity.id
_entity.type
_entity.pdbx_description
1 polymer ?
#
loop_
_entity_poly.entity_id
_entity_poly.type
_entity_poly.pdbx_seq_one_letter_code
_entity_poly.pdbx_strand_id
1 'polypeptide(L)'
;MRAMLILLLLAVLPARAAMDITRELEVPEHVVPGQPVRIAITFWTDSWFNPPPEWPDFKIENGSLMSTPLPNQLLSRQKNGISWSGIRLEKQVTAWDQGVLLLPAVEITLTSPNQPPVTVQLPELKKEVVWPKGVEQPDRFLPASNLTLSQKITQYHARKDTTLHAGDVVERIVTVKANGIVATQIPQLLYAIPGTETQRLTPINTMLKSGRGEIEGAQREETLRYLPSQAGTITLPPIKLRWWDTANQQWQIAQLPGSTMPVAQARAAGSESALRGTTSQNKWQTVLVISAIAILLLLIWFTRRLLKRCLKYLHHAWRRFWNPVQLPELTPTKRGER
;
A
#
# COMPACT_ATOMS: atom_id res chain seq x y z
N MET A 1 21.73 -69.66 43.62
CA MET A 1 21.75 -68.21 43.98
C MET A 1 22.20 -67.28 42.86
N ARG A 2 23.32 -67.52 42.17
CA ARG A 2 23.79 -66.63 41.08
C ARG A 2 22.81 -66.46 39.90
N ALA A 3 22.17 -67.53 39.45
CA ALA A 3 21.17 -67.47 38.38
C ALA A 3 19.92 -66.64 38.76
N MET A 4 19.51 -66.69 40.03
CA MET A 4 18.36 -65.95 40.56
C MET A 4 18.68 -64.45 40.72
N LEU A 5 19.93 -64.09 41.05
CA LEU A 5 20.43 -62.72 41.05
C LEU A 5 20.53 -62.12 39.65
N ILE A 6 20.92 -62.90 38.64
CA ILE A 6 20.95 -62.45 37.23
C ILE A 6 19.52 -62.24 36.71
N LEU A 7 18.57 -63.11 37.07
CA LEU A 7 17.16 -62.96 36.71
C LEU A 7 16.52 -61.72 37.37
N LEU A 8 16.92 -61.41 38.61
CA LEU A 8 16.48 -60.20 39.32
C LEU A 8 17.12 -58.93 38.73
N LEU A 9 18.39 -58.97 38.29
CA LEU A 9 19.05 -57.86 37.60
C LEU A 9 18.45 -57.57 36.21
N LEU A 10 18.01 -58.61 35.50
CA LEU A 10 17.26 -58.46 34.24
C LEU A 10 15.85 -57.89 34.44
N ALA A 11 15.25 -58.08 35.62
CA ALA A 11 13.96 -57.50 35.98
C ALA A 11 14.05 -56.03 36.45
N VAL A 12 15.25 -55.51 36.72
CA VAL A 12 15.51 -54.09 37.05
C VAL A 12 16.19 -53.37 35.87
N LEU A 13 15.91 -53.81 34.63
CA LEU A 13 16.19 -52.95 33.48
C LEU A 13 15.44 -51.63 33.71
N PRO A 14 16.14 -50.48 33.79
CA PRO A 14 15.49 -49.20 33.97
C PRO A 14 14.47 -49.07 32.85
N ALA A 15 13.22 -48.77 33.22
CA ALA A 15 12.16 -48.45 32.28
C ALA A 15 12.77 -47.51 31.23
N ARG A 16 12.78 -47.96 29.98
CA ARG A 16 13.38 -47.21 28.88
C ARG A 16 12.78 -45.82 28.91
N ALA A 17 13.67 -44.83 29.04
CA ALA A 17 13.28 -43.45 29.01
C ALA A 17 12.57 -43.18 27.68
N ALA A 18 11.35 -42.70 27.75
CA ALA A 18 10.44 -42.68 26.61
C ALA A 18 10.27 -41.25 26.10
N MET A 19 10.62 -41.04 24.84
CA MET A 19 10.33 -39.82 24.09
C MET A 19 9.26 -40.13 23.05
N ASP A 20 8.39 -39.15 22.82
CA ASP A 20 7.31 -39.26 21.86
C ASP A 20 7.03 -37.88 21.28
N ILE A 21 6.64 -37.81 20.02
CA ILE A 21 6.25 -36.56 19.37
C ILE A 21 4.97 -36.82 18.60
N THR A 22 3.99 -35.97 18.85
CA THR A 22 2.66 -36.06 18.26
C THR A 22 2.40 -34.83 17.42
N ARG A 23 1.72 -35.02 16.29
CA ARG A 23 1.32 -33.95 15.38
C ARG A 23 -0.17 -34.11 15.10
N GLU A 24 -0.92 -33.03 15.30
CA GLU A 24 -2.36 -32.99 15.09
C GLU A 24 -2.77 -31.72 14.36
N LEU A 25 -3.85 -31.83 13.59
CA LEU A 25 -4.44 -30.74 12.83
C LEU A 25 -5.81 -30.43 13.43
N GLU A 26 -5.90 -29.30 14.11
CA GLU A 26 -7.16 -28.77 14.65
C GLU A 26 -7.87 -27.98 13.54
N VAL A 27 -8.80 -28.66 12.89
CA VAL A 27 -9.56 -28.12 11.76
C VAL A 27 -11.05 -28.31 11.97
N PRO A 28 -11.87 -27.34 11.53
CA PRO A 28 -13.30 -27.58 11.39
C PRO A 28 -13.57 -28.63 10.29
N GLU A 29 -14.79 -29.16 10.28
CA GLU A 29 -15.22 -30.15 9.29
C GLU A 29 -15.08 -29.61 7.86
N HIS A 30 -15.46 -28.36 7.63
CA HIS A 30 -15.36 -27.67 6.34
C HIS A 30 -14.33 -26.55 6.42
N VAL A 31 -13.37 -26.57 5.50
CA VAL A 31 -12.30 -25.56 5.40
C VAL A 31 -12.34 -24.93 4.02
N VAL A 32 -12.28 -23.61 4.00
CA VAL A 32 -12.23 -22.81 2.76
C VAL A 32 -10.84 -22.21 2.55
N PRO A 33 -10.45 -21.86 1.31
CA PRO A 33 -9.16 -21.23 1.08
C PRO A 33 -8.97 -19.94 1.88
N GLY A 34 -7.76 -19.71 2.38
CA GLY A 34 -7.45 -18.57 3.23
C GLY A 34 -7.97 -18.64 4.67
N GLN A 35 -8.79 -19.64 5.04
CA GLN A 35 -9.20 -19.85 6.43
C GLN A 35 -8.02 -20.40 7.25
N PRO A 36 -7.61 -19.73 8.34
CA PRO A 36 -6.60 -20.23 9.24
C PRO A 36 -7.06 -21.48 9.97
N VAL A 37 -6.19 -22.48 10.01
CA VAL A 37 -6.36 -23.71 10.78
C VAL A 37 -5.11 -23.93 11.63
N ARG A 38 -5.24 -24.66 12.75
CA ARG A 38 -4.12 -24.82 13.70
C ARG A 38 -3.49 -26.19 13.55
N ILE A 39 -2.16 -26.21 13.52
CA ILE A 39 -1.38 -27.43 13.70
C ILE A 39 -0.74 -27.35 15.08
N ALA A 40 -0.89 -28.41 15.85
CA ALA A 40 -0.19 -28.57 17.11
C ALA A 40 0.83 -29.70 16.97
N ILE A 41 2.06 -29.42 17.36
CA ILE A 41 3.10 -30.43 17.57
C ILE A 41 3.39 -30.48 19.05
N THR A 42 3.22 -31.65 19.65
CA THR A 42 3.52 -31.85 21.07
C THR A 42 4.67 -32.82 21.22
N PHE A 43 5.78 -32.32 21.76
CA PHE A 43 6.91 -33.14 22.19
C PHE A 43 6.63 -33.62 23.61
N TRP A 44 6.82 -34.92 23.86
CA TRP A 44 6.67 -35.56 25.16
C TRP A 44 7.98 -36.24 25.59
N THR A 45 8.33 -36.10 26.86
CA THR A 45 9.41 -36.84 27.51
C THR A 45 9.00 -37.19 28.93
N ASP A 46 9.56 -38.26 29.49
CA ASP A 46 9.46 -38.59 30.92
C ASP A 46 10.50 -37.87 31.79
N SER A 47 11.29 -36.97 31.20
CA SER A 47 12.32 -36.16 31.85
C SER A 47 12.01 -34.65 31.74
N TRP A 48 13.04 -33.81 31.78
CA TRP A 48 12.97 -32.36 31.58
C TRP A 48 13.64 -31.93 30.26
N PHE A 49 13.28 -30.75 29.78
CA PHE A 49 13.79 -30.18 28.53
C PHE A 49 15.04 -29.34 28.76
N ASN A 50 16.24 -29.90 28.55
CA ASN A 50 17.49 -29.13 28.55
C ASN A 50 18.61 -29.83 27.74
N PRO A 51 18.76 -29.59 26.43
CA PRO A 51 18.29 -28.41 25.70
C PRO A 51 16.79 -28.43 25.37
N PRO A 52 16.20 -27.29 24.94
CA PRO A 52 14.85 -27.29 24.39
C PRO A 52 14.74 -28.20 23.17
N PRO A 53 13.55 -28.74 22.87
CA PRO A 53 13.36 -29.62 21.74
C PRO A 53 13.59 -28.86 20.42
N GLU A 54 14.23 -29.54 19.47
CA GLU A 54 14.33 -29.08 18.09
C GLU A 54 13.01 -29.36 17.37
N TRP A 55 12.46 -28.35 16.69
CA TRP A 55 11.21 -28.47 15.95
C TRP A 55 11.50 -28.78 14.48
N PRO A 56 10.68 -29.61 13.83
CA PRO A 56 10.85 -29.90 12.42
C PRO A 56 10.56 -28.68 11.54
N ASP A 57 11.11 -28.71 10.33
CA ASP A 57 10.64 -27.87 9.25
C ASP A 57 9.20 -28.22 8.88
N PHE A 58 8.33 -27.21 8.89
CA PHE A 58 6.94 -27.35 8.50
C PHE A 58 6.81 -27.24 6.98
N LYS A 59 7.11 -28.35 6.28
CA LYS A 59 6.75 -28.48 4.86
C LYS A 59 5.24 -28.55 4.74
N ILE A 60 4.67 -27.72 3.88
CA ILE A 60 3.23 -27.64 3.63
C ILE A 60 3.05 -27.58 2.12
N GLU A 61 2.16 -28.42 1.60
CA GLU A 61 1.72 -28.35 0.21
C GLU A 61 0.32 -27.73 0.17
N ASN A 62 0.07 -26.91 -0.87
CA ASN A 62 -1.14 -26.08 -1.02
C ASN A 62 -1.42 -25.16 0.19
N GLY A 63 -0.38 -24.55 0.77
CA GLY A 63 -0.57 -23.63 1.88
C GLY A 63 0.73 -23.07 2.45
N SER A 64 0.58 -22.21 3.45
CA SER A 64 1.69 -21.57 4.14
C SER A 64 1.44 -21.40 5.63
N LEU A 65 2.53 -21.45 6.39
CA LEU A 65 2.55 -21.00 7.78
C LEU A 65 2.24 -19.51 7.86
N MET A 66 1.42 -19.15 8.85
CA MET A 66 1.19 -17.77 9.21
C MET A 66 2.25 -17.32 10.22
N SER A 67 2.66 -16.06 10.12
CA SER A 67 3.61 -15.44 11.06
C SER A 67 2.98 -15.04 12.40
N THR A 68 1.75 -15.49 12.68
CA THR A 68 1.04 -15.22 13.92
C THR A 68 1.80 -15.82 15.12
N PRO A 69 2.30 -15.00 16.07
CA PRO A 69 2.90 -15.54 17.29
C PRO A 69 1.84 -16.24 18.14
N LEU A 70 2.05 -17.53 18.38
CA LEU A 70 1.28 -18.34 19.35
C LEU A 70 2.22 -18.78 20.47
N PRO A 71 1.80 -18.65 21.75
CA PRO A 71 2.63 -19.07 22.87
C PRO A 71 2.73 -20.59 22.93
N ASN A 72 3.90 -21.11 23.29
CA ASN A 72 4.05 -22.53 23.60
C ASN A 72 3.32 -22.86 24.89
N GLN A 73 2.70 -24.03 24.95
CA GLN A 73 2.02 -24.51 26.15
C GLN A 73 2.83 -25.64 26.81
N LEU A 74 2.92 -25.61 28.14
CA LEU A 74 3.47 -26.70 28.93
C LEU A 74 2.35 -27.66 29.31
N LEU A 75 2.53 -28.93 29.01
CA LEU A 75 1.55 -29.98 29.29
C LEU A 75 2.14 -31.03 30.23
N SER A 76 1.27 -31.74 30.94
CA SER A 76 1.61 -32.93 31.70
C SER A 76 0.59 -34.02 31.44
N ARG A 77 1.05 -35.27 31.33
CA ARG A 77 0.16 -36.44 31.23
C ARG A 77 0.71 -37.60 32.05
N GLN A 78 -0.19 -38.42 32.60
CA GLN A 78 0.15 -39.70 33.21
C GLN A 78 -0.18 -40.82 32.21
N LYS A 79 0.79 -41.66 31.87
CA LYS A 79 0.58 -42.79 30.94
C LYS A 79 1.40 -43.98 31.40
N ASN A 80 0.75 -45.13 31.60
CA ASN A 80 1.37 -46.36 32.09
C ASN A 80 2.14 -46.19 33.42
N GLY A 81 1.63 -45.35 34.33
CA GLY A 81 2.27 -45.06 35.62
C GLY A 81 3.50 -44.15 35.54
N ILE A 82 3.82 -43.62 34.35
CA ILE A 82 4.92 -42.68 34.13
C ILE A 82 4.35 -41.26 34.00
N SER A 83 5.00 -40.30 34.66
CA SER A 83 4.72 -38.87 34.50
C SER A 83 5.46 -38.33 33.29
N TRP A 84 4.73 -37.72 32.37
CA TRP A 84 5.28 -37.13 31.16
C TRP A 84 5.17 -35.61 31.20
N SER A 85 6.24 -34.96 30.77
CA SER A 85 6.34 -33.53 30.51
C SER A 85 6.18 -33.29 29.02
N GLY A 86 5.37 -32.31 28.64
CA GLY A 86 5.08 -31.97 27.25
C GLY A 86 5.30 -30.50 26.94
N ILE A 87 5.83 -30.20 25.74
CA ILE A 87 5.79 -28.86 25.16
C ILE A 87 4.94 -28.94 23.89
N ARG A 88 3.86 -28.14 23.84
CA ARG A 88 2.99 -27.99 22.68
C ARG A 88 3.35 -26.70 21.95
N LEU A 89 3.79 -26.85 20.71
CA LEU A 89 3.99 -25.77 19.75
C LEU A 89 2.78 -25.71 18.83
N GLU A 90 2.09 -24.57 18.83
CA GLU A 90 1.00 -24.31 17.90
C GLU A 90 1.44 -23.37 16.79
N LYS A 91 1.02 -23.66 15.57
CA LYS A 91 1.19 -22.80 14.40
C LYS A 91 -0.13 -22.70 13.65
N GLN A 92 -0.40 -21.53 13.08
CA GLN A 92 -1.49 -21.36 12.13
C GLN A 92 -0.99 -21.61 10.72
N VAL A 93 -1.79 -22.31 9.93
CA VAL A 93 -1.59 -22.48 8.49
C VAL A 93 -2.85 -22.09 7.74
N THR A 94 -2.65 -21.66 6.50
CA THR A 94 -3.74 -21.35 5.57
C THR A 94 -3.49 -22.08 4.27
N ALA A 95 -4.57 -22.56 3.66
CA ALA A 95 -4.51 -23.09 2.30
C ALA A 95 -4.62 -21.95 1.28
N TRP A 96 -3.89 -22.05 0.18
CA TRP A 96 -3.89 -21.02 -0.87
C TRP A 96 -5.10 -21.13 -1.79
N ASP A 97 -5.48 -22.35 -2.16
CA ASP A 97 -6.61 -22.63 -3.05
C ASP A 97 -7.32 -23.93 -2.63
N GLN A 98 -8.41 -24.25 -3.33
CA GLN A 98 -9.09 -25.52 -3.22
C GLN A 98 -8.15 -26.69 -3.52
N GLY A 99 -8.42 -27.83 -2.91
CA GLY A 99 -7.60 -29.04 -3.03
C GLY A 99 -7.26 -29.60 -1.66
N VAL A 100 -6.12 -30.29 -1.57
CA VAL A 100 -5.68 -30.92 -0.32
C VAL A 100 -4.60 -30.08 0.31
N LEU A 101 -4.86 -29.53 1.49
CA LEU A 101 -3.83 -29.02 2.39
C LEU A 101 -3.09 -30.22 2.97
N LEU A 102 -1.83 -30.40 2.61
CA LEU A 102 -1.04 -31.58 2.98
C LEU A 102 0.19 -31.18 3.80
N LEU A 103 0.33 -31.84 4.93
CA LEU A 103 1.56 -31.90 5.71
C LEU A 103 2.16 -33.28 5.50
N PRO A 104 3.26 -33.41 4.73
CA PRO A 104 3.83 -34.71 4.42
C PRO A 104 4.34 -35.40 5.70
N ALA A 105 4.51 -36.72 5.59
CA ALA A 105 5.17 -37.48 6.63
C ALA A 105 6.63 -37.02 6.77
N VAL A 106 7.13 -36.92 8.00
CA VAL A 106 8.49 -36.47 8.30
C VAL A 106 9.08 -37.33 9.40
N GLU A 107 10.33 -37.75 9.23
CA GLU A 107 11.11 -38.40 10.28
C GLU A 107 11.83 -37.34 11.12
N ILE A 108 11.76 -37.46 12.45
CA ILE A 108 12.43 -36.53 13.36
C ILE A 108 13.19 -37.34 14.40
N THR A 109 14.44 -36.97 14.63
CA THR A 109 15.25 -37.50 15.71
C THR A 109 15.13 -36.61 16.93
N LEU A 110 14.51 -37.12 17.98
CA LEU A 110 14.31 -36.45 19.27
C LEU A 110 15.54 -36.66 20.15
N THR A 111 15.96 -35.60 20.85
CA THR A 111 17.08 -35.62 21.78
C THR A 111 16.65 -35.09 23.15
N SER A 112 17.14 -35.72 24.22
CA SER A 112 16.86 -35.36 25.61
C SER A 112 18.07 -35.72 26.50
N PRO A 113 18.32 -35.03 27.62
CA PRO A 113 19.40 -35.36 28.54
C PRO A 113 19.36 -36.78 29.05
N ASN A 114 20.51 -37.44 29.03
CA ASN A 114 20.67 -38.80 29.55
C ASN A 114 19.79 -39.85 28.85
N GLN A 115 19.30 -39.55 27.64
CA GLN A 115 18.50 -40.47 26.83
C GLN A 115 19.15 -40.66 25.45
N PRO A 116 19.18 -41.89 24.90
CA PRO A 116 19.60 -42.08 23.52
C PRO A 116 18.63 -41.37 22.57
N PRO A 117 19.09 -40.82 21.43
CA PRO A 117 18.20 -40.22 20.45
C PRO A 117 17.14 -41.21 19.97
N VAL A 118 15.91 -40.74 19.81
CA VAL A 118 14.78 -41.55 19.32
C VAL A 118 14.26 -40.95 18.04
N THR A 119 14.31 -41.71 16.94
CA THR A 119 13.69 -41.31 15.68
C THR A 119 12.22 -41.70 15.69
N VAL A 120 11.34 -40.72 15.47
CA VAL A 120 9.89 -40.89 15.41
C VAL A 120 9.37 -40.43 14.05
N GLN A 121 8.45 -41.22 13.51
CA GLN A 121 7.72 -40.88 12.29
C GLN A 121 6.50 -40.04 12.63
N LEU A 122 6.45 -38.81 12.12
CA LEU A 122 5.22 -38.03 12.10
C LEU A 122 4.42 -38.40 10.84
N PRO A 123 3.25 -39.07 10.97
CA PRO A 123 2.44 -39.48 9.83
C PRO A 123 1.84 -38.28 9.13
N GLU A 124 1.64 -38.36 7.81
CA GLU A 124 1.02 -37.28 7.02
C GLU A 124 -0.31 -36.80 7.62
N LEU A 125 -0.56 -35.49 7.52
CA LEU A 125 -1.87 -34.91 7.82
C LEU A 125 -2.42 -34.25 6.57
N LYS A 126 -3.65 -34.55 6.23
CA LYS A 126 -4.32 -34.01 5.05
C LYS A 126 -5.68 -33.43 5.40
N LYS A 127 -6.03 -32.34 4.75
CA LYS A 127 -7.36 -31.73 4.87
C LYS A 127 -7.84 -31.25 3.52
N GLU A 128 -9.04 -31.66 3.14
CA GLU A 128 -9.71 -31.11 1.97
C GLU A 128 -10.16 -29.67 2.23
N VAL A 129 -9.89 -28.83 1.24
CA VAL A 129 -10.19 -27.40 1.20
C VAL A 129 -11.07 -27.16 -0.01
N VAL A 130 -12.25 -26.60 0.21
CA VAL A 130 -13.28 -26.50 -0.83
C VAL A 130 -13.83 -25.09 -0.85
N TRP A 131 -13.98 -24.50 -2.04
CA TRP A 131 -14.66 -23.22 -2.19
C TRP A 131 -16.14 -23.36 -1.81
N PRO A 132 -16.72 -22.40 -1.07
CA PRO A 132 -18.17 -22.37 -0.90
C PRO A 132 -18.85 -22.15 -2.26
N LYS A 133 -20.09 -22.63 -2.40
CA LYS A 133 -20.86 -22.39 -3.63
C LYS A 133 -21.08 -20.89 -3.85
N GLY A 134 -20.99 -20.44 -5.10
CA GLY A 134 -21.25 -19.04 -5.47
C GLY A 134 -20.10 -18.07 -5.18
N VAL A 135 -18.86 -18.55 -5.18
CA VAL A 135 -17.66 -17.69 -5.27
C VAL A 135 -17.53 -17.20 -6.72
N GLU A 136 -17.63 -15.89 -6.91
CA GLU A 136 -17.46 -15.25 -8.23
C GLU A 136 -16.11 -14.51 -8.35
N GLN A 137 -15.59 -14.03 -7.22
CA GLN A 137 -14.35 -13.22 -7.14
C GLN A 137 -13.42 -13.82 -6.07
N PRO A 138 -12.64 -14.87 -6.40
CA PRO A 138 -11.75 -15.53 -5.45
C PRO A 138 -10.71 -14.58 -4.83
N ASP A 139 -10.26 -13.58 -5.59
CA ASP A 139 -9.32 -12.54 -5.16
C ASP A 139 -9.88 -11.62 -4.05
N ARG A 140 -11.21 -11.58 -3.90
CA ARG A 140 -11.93 -10.80 -2.88
C ARG A 140 -12.59 -11.67 -1.83
N PHE A 141 -12.28 -12.97 -1.82
CA PHE A 141 -12.83 -13.88 -0.85
C PHE A 141 -12.31 -13.57 0.55
N LEU A 142 -13.23 -13.39 1.49
CA LEU A 142 -12.93 -13.06 2.88
C LEU A 142 -13.59 -14.10 3.82
N PRO A 143 -12.85 -15.12 4.28
CA PRO A 143 -13.34 -16.10 5.24
C PRO A 143 -13.10 -15.63 6.66
N ALA A 144 -14.15 -15.23 7.39
CA ALA A 144 -14.03 -14.77 8.77
C ALA A 144 -15.03 -15.49 9.68
N SER A 145 -14.71 -15.64 10.97
CA SER A 145 -15.67 -16.20 11.94
C SER A 145 -16.58 -15.14 12.55
N ASN A 146 -16.20 -13.87 12.44
CA ASN A 146 -16.99 -12.70 12.80
C ASN A 146 -16.46 -11.49 12.03
N LEU A 147 -17.33 -10.57 11.63
CA LEU A 147 -16.96 -9.36 10.91
C LEU A 147 -17.80 -8.16 11.35
N THR A 148 -17.12 -7.06 11.69
CA THR A 148 -17.74 -5.77 11.97
C THR A 148 -17.21 -4.74 10.98
N LEU A 149 -18.13 -3.95 10.43
CA LEU A 149 -17.86 -2.89 9.48
C LEU A 149 -18.38 -1.56 10.06
N SER A 150 -17.53 -0.54 10.15
CA SER A 150 -17.90 0.79 10.63
C SER A 150 -17.32 1.88 9.74
N GLN A 151 -17.89 3.09 9.81
CA GLN A 151 -17.37 4.25 9.11
C GLN A 151 -17.42 5.52 9.95
N LYS A 152 -16.52 6.44 9.63
CA LYS A 152 -16.51 7.82 10.09
C LYS A 152 -16.33 8.74 8.90
N ILE A 153 -17.19 9.75 8.79
CA ILE A 153 -17.10 10.79 7.76
C ILE A 153 -16.83 12.11 8.47
N THR A 154 -15.75 12.79 8.10
CA THR A 154 -15.33 14.07 8.67
C THR A 154 -15.23 15.11 7.56
N GLN A 155 -15.84 16.27 7.74
CA GLN A 155 -15.69 17.40 6.82
C GLN A 155 -14.64 18.36 7.39
N TYR A 156 -13.67 18.74 6.55
CA TYR A 156 -12.64 19.72 6.87
C TYR A 156 -12.89 20.97 6.03
N HIS A 157 -13.22 22.06 6.72
CA HIS A 157 -13.56 23.34 6.11
C HIS A 157 -12.37 24.29 6.22
N ALA A 158 -12.10 25.07 5.16
CA ALA A 158 -11.04 26.08 5.19
C ALA A 158 -11.31 27.23 6.19
N ARG A 159 -12.57 27.49 6.54
CA ARG A 159 -13.01 28.49 7.52
C ARG A 159 -13.95 27.84 8.53
N LYS A 160 -14.16 28.48 9.69
CA LYS A 160 -15.19 28.08 10.66
C LYS A 160 -16.60 28.38 10.12
N ASP A 161 -17.04 27.60 9.15
CA ASP A 161 -18.42 27.55 8.66
C ASP A 161 -18.93 26.09 8.68
N THR A 162 -20.23 25.92 8.57
CA THR A 162 -20.90 24.60 8.55
C THR A 162 -21.19 24.11 7.14
N THR A 163 -20.93 24.94 6.12
CA THR A 163 -21.23 24.63 4.72
C THR A 163 -19.98 24.10 4.04
N LEU A 164 -20.12 22.96 3.37
CA LEU A 164 -19.06 22.39 2.54
C LEU A 164 -18.97 23.18 1.23
N HIS A 165 -17.80 23.70 0.88
CA HIS A 165 -17.57 24.43 -0.37
C HIS A 165 -16.58 23.69 -1.27
N ALA A 166 -16.57 24.01 -2.56
CA ALA A 166 -15.53 23.52 -3.46
C ALA A 166 -14.13 23.93 -2.94
N GLY A 167 -13.21 22.96 -2.91
CA GLY A 167 -11.88 23.08 -2.30
C GLY A 167 -11.79 22.63 -0.84
N ASP A 168 -12.92 22.40 -0.14
CA ASP A 168 -12.92 21.73 1.17
C ASP A 168 -12.67 20.22 1.01
N VAL A 169 -12.41 19.52 2.12
CA VAL A 169 -12.09 18.08 2.11
C VAL A 169 -13.16 17.30 2.85
N VAL A 170 -13.67 16.23 2.24
CA VAL A 170 -14.45 15.20 2.92
C VAL A 170 -13.57 13.97 3.12
N GLU A 171 -13.29 13.61 4.36
CA GLU A 171 -12.55 12.41 4.71
C GLU A 171 -13.52 11.30 5.09
N ARG A 172 -13.39 10.14 4.46
CA ARG A 172 -14.10 8.93 4.84
C ARG A 172 -13.10 7.89 5.32
N ILE A 173 -13.30 7.47 6.56
CA ILE A 173 -12.57 6.38 7.20
C ILE A 173 -13.52 5.19 7.30
N VAL A 174 -13.08 4.03 6.83
CA VAL A 174 -13.81 2.77 6.94
C VAL A 174 -12.94 1.78 7.69
N THR A 175 -13.48 1.22 8.77
CA THR A 175 -12.79 0.25 9.60
C THR A 175 -13.48 -1.11 9.47
N VAL A 176 -12.70 -2.13 9.12
CA VAL A 176 -13.13 -3.54 9.18
C VAL A 176 -12.39 -4.22 10.30
N LYS A 177 -13.13 -4.94 11.13
CA LYS A 177 -12.59 -5.87 12.12
C LYS A 177 -13.13 -7.25 11.78
N ALA A 178 -12.25 -8.22 11.66
CA ALA A 178 -12.67 -9.60 11.41
C ALA A 178 -11.77 -10.61 12.10
N ASN A 179 -12.40 -11.69 12.58
CA ASN A 179 -11.73 -12.77 13.30
C ASN A 179 -11.35 -13.91 12.35
N GLY A 180 -10.24 -14.57 12.64
CA GLY A 180 -9.71 -15.67 11.84
C GLY A 180 -9.17 -15.23 10.49
N ILE A 181 -8.59 -14.02 10.38
CA ILE A 181 -7.96 -13.51 9.16
C ILE A 181 -6.73 -12.66 9.48
N VAL A 182 -5.93 -12.37 8.46
CA VAL A 182 -4.93 -11.30 8.46
C VAL A 182 -5.44 -10.07 7.72
N ALA A 183 -4.97 -8.88 8.10
CA ALA A 183 -5.46 -7.61 7.54
C ALA A 183 -5.26 -7.48 6.02
N THR A 184 -4.27 -8.20 5.46
CA THR A 184 -3.99 -8.23 4.02
C THR A 184 -5.03 -9.00 3.22
N GLN A 185 -5.84 -9.85 3.85
CA GLN A 185 -6.97 -10.54 3.20
C GLN A 185 -8.17 -9.61 3.00
N ILE A 186 -8.27 -8.50 3.74
CA ILE A 186 -9.40 -7.57 3.62
C ILE A 186 -9.27 -6.82 2.29
N PRO A 187 -10.26 -6.93 1.38
CA PRO A 187 -10.21 -6.27 0.08
C PRO A 187 -10.35 -4.75 0.23
N GLN A 188 -9.96 -4.00 -0.80
CA GLN A 188 -10.15 -2.56 -0.84
C GLN A 188 -11.63 -2.17 -0.84
N LEU A 189 -12.01 -1.22 0.02
CA LEU A 189 -13.40 -0.82 0.25
C LEU A 189 -13.73 0.56 -0.29
N LEU A 190 -12.77 1.48 -0.23
CA LEU A 190 -12.94 2.85 -0.70
C LEU A 190 -12.40 3.01 -2.12
N TYR A 191 -13.10 3.79 -2.95
CA TYR A 191 -12.76 4.03 -4.35
C TYR A 191 -12.98 5.51 -4.70
N ALA A 192 -12.23 5.99 -5.69
CA ALA A 192 -12.40 7.34 -6.19
C ALA A 192 -13.79 7.52 -6.83
N ILE A 193 -14.36 8.72 -6.69
CA ILE A 193 -15.66 9.07 -7.25
C ILE A 193 -15.42 10.01 -8.44
N PRO A 194 -16.09 9.81 -9.60
CA PRO A 194 -15.95 10.72 -10.74
C PRO A 194 -16.25 12.18 -10.38
N GLY A 195 -15.48 13.11 -10.95
CA GLY A 195 -15.65 14.55 -10.74
C GLY A 195 -15.11 15.09 -9.41
N THR A 196 -14.40 14.26 -8.63
CA THR A 196 -13.76 14.66 -7.38
C THR A 196 -12.32 14.20 -7.36
N GLU A 197 -11.38 15.08 -7.00
CA GLU A 197 -10.01 14.65 -6.75
C GLU A 197 -9.95 13.83 -5.46
N THR A 198 -9.14 12.77 -5.43
CA THR A 198 -9.06 11.91 -4.24
C THR A 198 -7.64 11.64 -3.80
N GLN A 199 -7.43 11.66 -2.49
CA GLN A 199 -6.17 11.28 -1.86
C GLN A 199 -6.41 10.05 -0.97
N ARG A 200 -5.83 8.91 -1.36
CA ARG A 200 -5.80 7.69 -0.53
C ARG A 200 -4.66 7.78 0.46
N LEU A 201 -4.94 7.48 1.73
CA LEU A 201 -3.89 7.26 2.72
C LEU A 201 -3.55 5.78 2.83
N THR A 202 -2.32 5.48 3.26
CA THR A 202 -1.88 4.11 3.51
C THR A 202 -2.80 3.46 4.55
N PRO A 203 -3.35 2.26 4.29
CA PRO A 203 -4.18 1.54 5.25
C PRO A 203 -3.44 1.24 6.55
N ILE A 204 -4.13 1.36 7.68
CA ILE A 204 -3.59 0.99 8.99
C ILE A 204 -4.09 -0.42 9.33
N ASN A 205 -3.15 -1.35 9.51
CA ASN A 205 -3.43 -2.74 9.83
C ASN A 205 -3.02 -3.04 11.27
N THR A 206 -3.92 -3.61 12.07
CA THR A 206 -3.70 -3.95 13.47
C THR A 206 -4.13 -5.38 13.75
N MET A 207 -3.35 -6.13 14.51
CA MET A 207 -3.77 -7.47 14.97
C MET A 207 -4.76 -7.34 16.12
N LEU A 208 -5.86 -8.09 16.05
CA LEU A 208 -6.81 -8.21 17.16
C LEU A 208 -6.29 -9.26 18.12
N LYS A 209 -6.14 -8.89 19.39
CA LYS A 209 -5.64 -9.77 20.45
C LYS A 209 -6.74 -10.04 21.47
N SER A 210 -6.77 -11.27 21.96
CA SER A 210 -7.56 -11.67 23.12
C SER A 210 -6.91 -11.20 24.43
N GLY A 211 -7.61 -11.36 25.55
CA GLY A 211 -7.09 -11.03 26.89
C GLY A 211 -5.81 -11.78 27.28
N ARG A 212 -5.48 -12.89 26.63
CA ARG A 212 -4.23 -13.65 26.84
C ARG A 212 -3.13 -13.29 25.83
N GLY A 213 -3.34 -12.28 24.99
CA GLY A 213 -2.39 -11.85 23.96
C GLY A 213 -2.40 -12.72 22.69
N GLU A 214 -3.26 -13.75 22.64
CA GLU A 214 -3.47 -14.58 21.44
C GLU A 214 -4.10 -13.73 20.33
N ILE A 215 -3.60 -13.87 19.11
CA ILE A 215 -4.14 -13.13 17.96
C ILE A 215 -5.38 -13.87 17.44
N GLU A 216 -6.52 -13.21 17.52
CA GLU A 216 -7.83 -13.74 17.11
C GLU A 216 -8.24 -13.29 15.71
N GLY A 217 -7.61 -12.25 15.17
CA GLY A 217 -7.98 -11.69 13.89
C GLY A 217 -7.23 -10.41 13.55
N ALA A 218 -7.83 -9.61 12.70
CA ALA A 218 -7.23 -8.38 12.22
C ALA A 218 -8.24 -7.25 12.05
N GLN A 219 -7.72 -6.04 12.16
CA GLN A 219 -8.40 -4.80 11.84
C GLN A 219 -7.66 -4.12 10.69
N ARG A 220 -8.41 -3.63 9.70
CA ARG A 220 -7.91 -2.75 8.64
C ARG A 220 -8.72 -1.48 8.61
N GLU A 221 -8.03 -0.35 8.62
CA GLU A 221 -8.62 0.97 8.45
C GLU A 221 -8.18 1.55 7.10
N GLU A 222 -9.15 1.88 6.26
CA GLU A 222 -8.93 2.56 4.99
C GLU A 222 -9.44 4.00 5.06
N THR A 223 -8.60 4.94 4.63
CA THR A 223 -8.94 6.37 4.61
C THR A 223 -8.81 6.92 3.20
N LEU A 224 -9.89 7.53 2.71
CA LEU A 224 -9.94 8.22 1.43
C LEU A 224 -10.50 9.63 1.62
N ARG A 225 -9.74 10.62 1.15
CA ARG A 225 -10.13 12.03 1.14
C ARG A 225 -10.66 12.40 -0.23
N TYR A 226 -11.79 13.09 -0.25
CA TYR A 226 -12.46 13.59 -1.44
C TYR A 226 -12.40 15.11 -1.44
N LEU A 227 -11.88 15.69 -2.53
CA LEU A 227 -11.67 17.13 -2.73
C LEU A 227 -12.58 17.59 -3.89
N PRO A 228 -13.85 17.94 -3.62
CA PRO A 228 -14.73 18.45 -4.66
C PRO A 228 -14.18 19.77 -5.22
N SER A 229 -13.96 19.83 -6.54
CA SER A 229 -13.39 21.00 -7.22
C SER A 229 -14.44 22.00 -7.70
N GLN A 230 -15.71 21.61 -7.73
CA GLN A 230 -16.83 22.43 -8.21
C GLN A 230 -18.02 22.34 -7.27
N ALA A 231 -18.90 23.35 -7.32
CA ALA A 231 -20.18 23.30 -6.64
C ALA A 231 -21.07 22.19 -7.21
N GLY A 232 -21.97 21.68 -6.38
CA GLY A 232 -22.92 20.65 -6.76
C GLY A 232 -23.25 19.76 -5.59
N THR A 233 -23.14 18.46 -5.80
CA THR A 233 -23.46 17.45 -4.78
C THR A 233 -22.44 16.34 -4.84
N ILE A 234 -21.81 16.04 -3.71
CA ILE A 234 -20.94 14.87 -3.58
C ILE A 234 -21.75 13.71 -2.99
N THR A 235 -21.72 12.57 -3.67
CA THR A 235 -22.42 11.35 -3.25
C THR A 235 -21.39 10.28 -2.92
N LEU A 236 -21.18 10.03 -1.63
CA LEU A 236 -20.38 8.91 -1.15
C LEU A 236 -21.19 7.61 -1.29
N PRO A 237 -20.73 6.64 -2.10
CA PRO A 237 -21.51 5.44 -2.36
C PRO A 237 -21.66 4.58 -1.09
N PRO A 238 -22.76 3.80 -0.96
CA PRO A 238 -22.85 2.77 0.07
C PRO A 238 -21.75 1.73 -0.15
N ILE A 239 -21.28 1.12 0.94
CA ILE A 239 -20.29 0.03 0.87
C ILE A 239 -21.01 -1.27 1.21
N LYS A 240 -20.79 -2.29 0.39
CA LYS A 240 -21.25 -3.65 0.65
C LYS A 240 -20.03 -4.57 0.58
N LEU A 241 -19.77 -5.27 1.68
CA LEU A 241 -18.71 -6.27 1.78
C LEU A 241 -19.37 -7.62 1.98
N ARG A 242 -19.32 -8.45 0.94
CA ARG A 242 -19.72 -9.85 1.02
C ARG A 242 -18.57 -10.66 1.60
N TRP A 243 -18.85 -11.54 2.55
CA TRP A 243 -17.86 -12.36 3.24
C TRP A 243 -18.44 -13.72 3.57
N TRP A 244 -17.58 -14.73 3.73
CA TRP A 244 -17.99 -16.08 4.13
C TRP A 244 -17.84 -16.22 5.65
N ASP A 245 -18.96 -16.48 6.31
CA ASP A 245 -18.99 -16.78 7.73
C ASP A 245 -18.53 -18.22 7.96
N THR A 246 -17.31 -18.37 8.48
CA THR A 246 -16.71 -19.68 8.75
C THR A 246 -17.27 -20.35 10.00
N ALA A 247 -17.93 -19.60 10.90
CA ALA A 247 -18.58 -20.17 12.08
C ALA A 247 -19.93 -20.81 11.71
N ASN A 248 -20.71 -20.14 10.86
CA ASN A 248 -22.04 -20.60 10.44
C ASN A 248 -22.06 -21.25 9.04
N GLN A 249 -20.92 -21.27 8.33
CA GLN A 249 -20.77 -21.83 6.98
C GLN A 249 -21.79 -21.26 5.97
N GLN A 250 -21.89 -19.93 5.93
CA GLN A 250 -22.84 -19.22 5.04
C GLN A 250 -22.33 -17.87 4.56
N TRP A 251 -22.87 -17.39 3.44
CA TRP A 251 -22.58 -16.05 2.92
C TRP A 251 -23.28 -14.98 3.75
N GLN A 252 -22.54 -13.94 4.09
CA GLN A 252 -23.04 -12.76 4.80
C GLN A 252 -22.65 -11.48 4.04
N ILE A 253 -23.40 -10.40 4.29
CA ILE A 253 -23.13 -9.07 3.72
C ILE A 253 -23.10 -8.05 4.85
N ALA A 254 -21.93 -7.45 5.07
CA ALA A 254 -21.80 -6.27 5.89
C ALA A 254 -22.01 -5.03 5.01
N GLN A 255 -22.80 -4.06 5.49
CA GLN A 255 -23.13 -2.88 4.71
C GLN A 255 -22.99 -1.59 5.50
N LEU A 256 -22.57 -0.54 4.81
CA LEU A 256 -22.54 0.83 5.32
C LEU A 256 -23.39 1.73 4.42
N PRO A 257 -24.20 2.62 5.01
CA PRO A 257 -24.97 3.56 4.22
C PRO A 257 -24.04 4.51 3.46
N GLY A 258 -24.50 4.92 2.28
CA GLY A 258 -23.91 6.05 1.56
C GLY A 258 -24.24 7.37 2.25
N SER A 259 -23.64 8.46 1.77
CA SER A 259 -23.91 9.81 2.28
C SER A 259 -23.86 10.81 1.15
N THR A 260 -24.79 11.77 1.15
CA THR A 260 -24.88 12.82 0.13
C THR A 260 -24.75 14.16 0.81
N MET A 261 -23.90 15.04 0.29
CA MET A 261 -23.66 16.37 0.86
C MET A 261 -23.70 17.42 -0.26
N PRO A 262 -24.40 18.56 -0.06
CA PRO A 262 -24.33 19.68 -0.97
C PRO A 262 -22.95 20.34 -0.88
N VAL A 263 -22.41 20.75 -2.02
CA VAL A 263 -21.14 21.48 -2.13
C VAL A 263 -21.46 22.86 -2.70
N ALA A 264 -21.21 23.90 -1.92
CA ALA A 264 -21.35 25.29 -2.34
C ALA A 264 -20.20 25.70 -3.28
N GLN A 265 -20.36 26.85 -3.95
CA GLN A 265 -19.32 27.45 -4.79
C GLN A 265 -18.01 27.62 -4.03
N ALA A 266 -16.90 27.58 -4.75
CA ALA A 266 -15.61 27.90 -4.15
C ALA A 266 -15.71 29.26 -3.46
N ARG A 267 -15.15 29.37 -2.26
CA ARG A 267 -15.12 30.65 -1.55
C ARG A 267 -14.38 31.65 -2.46
N ALA A 268 -14.91 32.87 -2.56
CA ALA A 268 -14.20 33.94 -3.26
C ALA A 268 -12.78 33.99 -2.70
N ALA A 269 -11.76 33.94 -3.58
CA ALA A 269 -10.39 34.10 -3.16
C ALA A 269 -10.33 35.30 -2.23
N GLY A 270 -9.76 35.12 -1.04
CA GLY A 270 -9.53 36.24 -0.12
C GLY A 270 -8.67 37.31 -0.80
N SER A 271 -8.19 38.27 -0.02
CA SER A 271 -7.29 39.33 -0.49
C SER A 271 -6.04 38.88 -1.26
N GLU A 272 -5.82 37.58 -1.53
CA GLU A 272 -4.91 37.09 -2.57
C GLU A 272 -5.16 37.68 -3.96
N SER A 273 -6.40 37.98 -4.35
CA SER A 273 -6.61 38.77 -5.59
C SER A 273 -6.14 40.22 -5.46
N ALA A 274 -6.02 40.74 -4.23
CA ALA A 274 -5.39 42.02 -3.93
C ALA A 274 -3.86 41.92 -3.74
N LEU A 275 -3.33 40.72 -3.45
CA LEU A 275 -1.89 40.40 -3.40
C LEU A 275 -1.34 39.91 -4.74
N ARG A 276 -2.21 39.53 -5.68
CA ARG A 276 -1.87 39.55 -7.10
C ARG A 276 -1.53 41.00 -7.37
N GLY A 277 -0.25 41.31 -7.31
CA GLY A 277 0.28 42.55 -7.81
C GLY A 277 -0.23 42.65 -9.23
N THR A 278 -1.30 43.42 -9.44
CA THR A 278 -1.57 43.98 -10.74
C THR A 278 -0.23 44.60 -11.08
N THR A 279 0.47 44.08 -12.09
CA THR A 279 1.60 44.79 -12.67
C THR A 279 1.00 46.12 -13.08
N SER A 280 1.08 47.10 -12.18
CA SER A 280 0.54 48.43 -12.35
C SER A 280 1.16 48.88 -13.64
N GLN A 281 0.31 48.91 -14.67
CA GLN A 281 0.69 49.05 -16.05
C GLN A 281 1.68 50.21 -16.13
N ASN A 282 2.93 49.83 -16.39
CA ASN A 282 4.13 50.53 -16.00
C ASN A 282 4.13 51.99 -16.49
N LYS A 283 3.74 52.93 -15.61
CA LYS A 283 3.98 54.37 -15.84
C LYS A 283 5.46 54.65 -16.10
N TRP A 284 6.36 53.85 -15.52
CA TRP A 284 7.81 53.94 -15.75
C TRP A 284 8.23 53.49 -17.15
N GLN A 285 7.56 52.51 -17.77
CA GLN A 285 7.83 52.11 -19.16
C GLN A 285 7.43 53.22 -20.12
N THR A 286 6.31 53.91 -19.90
CA THR A 286 5.93 55.08 -20.72
C THR A 286 6.94 56.22 -20.57
N VAL A 287 7.46 56.46 -19.36
CA VAL A 287 8.50 57.47 -19.12
C VAL A 287 9.82 57.11 -19.82
N LEU A 288 10.22 55.83 -19.79
CA LEU A 288 11.42 55.35 -20.50
C LEU A 288 11.29 55.46 -22.02
N VAL A 289 10.11 55.18 -22.59
CA VAL A 289 9.88 55.33 -24.03
C VAL A 289 9.92 56.80 -24.43
N ILE A 290 9.28 57.68 -23.65
CA ILE A 290 9.28 59.13 -23.91
C ILE A 290 10.71 59.69 -23.80
N SER A 291 11.48 59.29 -22.78
CA SER A 291 12.86 59.74 -22.62
C SER A 291 13.77 59.24 -23.73
N ALA A 292 13.61 57.99 -24.17
CA ALA A 292 14.34 57.44 -25.31
C ALA A 292 14.05 58.21 -26.61
N ILE A 293 12.77 58.54 -26.87
CA ILE A 293 12.37 59.35 -28.04
C ILE A 293 12.96 60.76 -27.95
N ALA A 294 12.93 61.40 -26.78
CA ALA A 294 13.51 62.73 -26.59
C ALA A 294 15.02 62.75 -26.84
N ILE A 295 15.75 61.74 -26.33
CA ILE A 295 17.20 61.59 -26.58
C ILE A 295 17.47 61.40 -28.07
N LEU A 296 16.69 60.56 -28.76
CA LEU A 296 16.85 60.30 -30.19
C LEU A 296 16.64 61.58 -31.02
N LEU A 297 15.61 62.36 -30.72
CA LEU A 297 15.35 63.64 -31.39
C LEU A 297 16.48 64.65 -31.14
N LEU A 298 17.05 64.68 -29.95
CA LEU A 298 18.18 65.56 -29.59
C LEU A 298 19.45 65.15 -30.34
N LEU A 299 19.71 63.84 -30.45
CA LEU A 299 20.82 63.27 -31.23
C LEU A 299 20.68 63.59 -32.72
N ILE A 300 19.49 63.44 -33.30
CA ILE A 300 19.19 63.84 -34.68
C ILE A 300 19.39 65.34 -34.86
N TRP A 301 18.93 66.17 -33.92
CA TRP A 301 19.09 67.62 -33.98
C TRP A 301 20.56 68.06 -33.89
N PHE A 302 21.38 67.38 -33.09
CA PHE A 302 22.81 67.68 -32.98
C PHE A 302 23.58 67.23 -34.24
N THR A 303 23.28 66.02 -34.72
CA THR A 303 23.94 65.42 -35.89
C THR A 303 23.42 65.96 -37.23
N ARG A 304 22.30 66.71 -37.28
CA ARG A 304 21.71 67.26 -38.52
C ARG A 304 22.70 68.07 -39.36
N ARG A 305 23.65 68.77 -38.73
CA ARG A 305 24.67 69.55 -39.47
C ARG A 305 25.69 68.64 -40.14
N LEU A 306 26.07 67.53 -39.50
CA LEU A 306 26.96 66.51 -40.04
C LEU A 306 26.26 65.67 -41.12
N LEU A 307 25.02 65.24 -40.88
CA LEU A 307 24.19 64.53 -41.86
C LEU A 307 23.99 65.34 -43.15
N LYS A 308 23.73 66.66 -43.03
CA LYS A 308 23.65 67.55 -44.21
C LYS A 308 24.98 67.66 -44.95
N ARG A 309 26.13 67.59 -44.27
CA ARG A 309 27.46 67.57 -44.91
C ARG A 309 27.70 66.26 -45.65
N CYS A 310 27.40 65.11 -45.04
CA CYS A 310 27.49 63.80 -45.69
C CYS A 310 26.55 63.67 -46.88
N LEU A 311 25.30 64.13 -46.78
CA LEU A 311 24.35 64.09 -47.90
C LEU A 311 24.81 64.98 -49.06
N LYS A 312 25.35 66.17 -48.80
CA LYS A 312 25.93 67.02 -49.86
C LYS A 312 27.14 66.36 -50.51
N TYR A 313 27.98 65.69 -49.73
CA TYR A 313 29.14 64.96 -50.25
C TYR A 313 28.71 63.77 -51.12
N LEU A 314 27.77 62.96 -50.65
CA LEU A 314 27.18 61.85 -51.41
C LEU A 314 26.48 62.32 -52.68
N HIS A 315 25.74 63.43 -52.62
CA HIS A 315 25.09 64.02 -53.80
C HIS A 315 26.10 64.52 -54.82
N HIS A 316 27.21 65.13 -54.38
CA HIS A 316 28.29 65.54 -55.27
C HIS A 316 29.05 64.35 -55.86
N ALA A 317 29.34 63.32 -55.07
CA ALA A 317 29.97 62.10 -55.54
C ALA A 317 29.09 61.37 -56.57
N TRP A 318 27.78 61.28 -56.30
CA TRP A 318 26.80 60.73 -57.22
C TRP A 318 26.72 61.51 -58.53
N ARG A 319 26.63 62.86 -58.47
CA ARG A 319 26.66 63.69 -59.68
C ARG A 319 27.96 63.55 -60.47
N ARG A 320 29.11 63.41 -59.80
CA ARG A 320 30.40 63.23 -60.45
C ARG A 320 30.51 61.87 -61.13
N PHE A 321 29.93 60.82 -60.56
CA PHE A 321 29.89 59.49 -61.15
C PHE A 321 29.05 59.44 -62.43
N TRP A 322 27.95 60.20 -62.49
CA TRP A 322 27.03 60.23 -63.64
C TRP A 322 27.30 61.34 -64.67
N ASN A 323 28.37 62.12 -64.52
CA ASN A 323 28.75 63.08 -65.55
C ASN A 323 29.47 62.36 -66.70
N PRO A 324 28.91 62.32 -67.92
CA PRO A 324 29.58 61.68 -69.05
C PRO A 324 30.87 62.43 -69.40
N VAL A 325 31.99 61.71 -69.42
CA VAL A 325 33.27 62.22 -69.91
C VAL A 325 33.20 62.31 -71.44
N GLN A 326 33.28 63.53 -71.99
CA GLN A 326 33.30 63.71 -73.44
C GLN A 326 34.64 63.23 -74.01
N LEU A 327 34.58 62.26 -74.92
CA LEU A 327 35.73 61.82 -75.72
C LEU A 327 36.04 62.89 -76.78
N PRO A 328 37.32 63.19 -77.06
CA PRO A 328 37.70 64.26 -77.98
C PRO A 328 37.26 63.97 -79.43
N GLU A 329 36.64 64.96 -80.08
CA GLU A 329 36.19 64.84 -81.48
C GLU A 329 37.39 64.77 -82.44
N LEU A 330 37.46 63.64 -83.15
CA LEU A 330 38.34 63.37 -84.29
C LEU A 330 37.71 63.95 -85.57
N THR A 331 37.82 65.25 -85.83
CA THR A 331 37.79 65.81 -87.20
C THR A 331 38.23 67.28 -87.22
N PRO A 332 39.10 67.70 -88.16
CA PRO A 332 39.52 69.09 -88.28
C PRO A 332 38.64 69.85 -89.27
N THR A 333 37.90 70.86 -88.80
CA THR A 333 37.21 71.82 -89.69
C THR A 333 37.85 73.19 -89.59
N LYS A 334 38.84 73.42 -90.47
CA LYS A 334 39.28 74.75 -90.93
C LYS A 334 38.31 75.22 -92.03
N ARG A 335 37.71 76.41 -91.87
CA ARG A 335 37.37 77.41 -92.91
C ARG A 335 36.64 78.54 -92.16
N GLY A 336 37.10 79.78 -92.04
CA GLY A 336 37.75 80.64 -93.01
C GLY A 336 36.76 81.75 -93.34
N GLU A 337 37.01 82.97 -92.85
CA GLU A 337 36.44 84.28 -93.21
C GLU A 337 36.99 85.29 -92.18
N ARG A 338 37.49 86.48 -92.50
CA ARG A 338 37.92 87.09 -93.76
C ARG A 338 38.82 88.28 -93.37
#